data_AF-A0A852RHN3-F1
#
_entry.id   AF-A0A852RHN3-F1
#
_cell.length_a   1.000
_cell.length_b   1.000
_cell.length_c   1.000
_cell.angle_alpha   90.00
_cell.angle_beta   90.00
_cell.angle_gamma   90.00
#
_symmetry.space_group_name_H-M   'P 1'
#
loop_
_entity.id
_entity.type
_entity.pdbx_description
1 polymer ?
#
loop_
_entity_poly.entity_id
_entity_poly.type
_entity_poly.pdbx_seq_one_letter_code
_entity_poly.pdbx_strand_id
1 'polypeptide(L)'
;MKEEIYGLTFLVADLVMIVAGYWAGWRFIKHYRNYLIGIEWFIVATSGLNFLVWALRFTDDPEAGMASPQYAVAFFFDAFSRSIGITLLLVVGLMAVTHRYKASLAVEVGIFVLAIGCGLYLSQPKYREHVDANGEFVLHQGPATFFLVGNLLTLLFLVYLAKRLRDIGATRTAVATLAVSLAATVVALTYDFFPLPDSVDPIEDRPLFYTFALTVWGLQLLTYYFGYRALHDHDVARGAAPAHERSRAVRA
;
A
#
# COMPACT_ATOMS: atom_id res chain seq x y z
N MET A 1 -24.88 -16.57 7.35
CA MET A 1 -24.81 -16.30 5.90
C MET A 1 -24.18 -14.95 5.56
N LYS A 2 -24.71 -13.78 5.97
CA LYS A 2 -24.06 -12.48 5.64
C LYS A 2 -22.67 -12.35 6.27
N GLU A 3 -22.55 -12.61 7.56
CA GLU A 3 -21.27 -12.58 8.29
C GLU A 3 -20.25 -13.58 7.74
N GLU A 4 -20.68 -14.80 7.40
CA GLU A 4 -19.82 -15.81 6.78
C GLU A 4 -19.29 -15.37 5.40
N ILE A 5 -20.13 -14.72 4.60
CA ILE A 5 -19.73 -14.16 3.30
C ILE A 5 -18.71 -13.04 3.51
N TYR A 6 -18.95 -12.14 4.46
CA TYR A 6 -18.04 -11.03 4.76
C TYR A 6 -16.68 -11.52 5.27
N GLY A 7 -16.66 -12.46 6.20
CA GLY A 7 -15.43 -13.07 6.69
C GLY A 7 -14.65 -13.79 5.59
N LEU A 8 -15.34 -14.51 4.70
CA LEU A 8 -14.69 -15.16 3.56
C LEU A 8 -14.12 -14.15 2.56
N THR A 9 -14.88 -13.09 2.22
CA THR A 9 -14.39 -12.07 1.29
C THR A 9 -13.22 -11.28 1.86
N PHE A 10 -13.26 -10.98 3.16
CA PHE A 10 -12.15 -10.37 3.88
C PHE A 10 -10.89 -11.24 3.80
N LEU A 11 -11.02 -12.54 4.13
CA LEU A 11 -9.91 -13.49 4.10
C LEU A 11 -9.30 -13.59 2.70
N VAL A 12 -10.14 -13.69 1.66
CA VAL A 12 -9.68 -13.77 0.27
C VAL A 12 -8.97 -12.48 -0.14
N ALA A 13 -9.52 -11.31 0.22
CA ALA A 13 -8.92 -10.02 -0.08
C ALA A 13 -7.54 -9.88 0.57
N ASP A 14 -7.40 -10.27 1.84
CA ASP A 14 -6.13 -10.21 2.56
C ASP A 14 -5.09 -11.16 1.94
N LEU A 15 -5.47 -12.42 1.68
CA LEU A 15 -4.57 -13.39 1.05
C LEU A 15 -4.09 -12.92 -0.33
N VAL A 16 -4.98 -12.33 -1.13
CA VAL A 16 -4.60 -11.74 -2.43
C VAL A 16 -3.59 -10.62 -2.24
N MET A 17 -3.82 -9.71 -1.29
CA MET A 17 -2.89 -8.63 -0.99
C MET A 17 -1.52 -9.15 -0.52
N ILE A 18 -1.50 -10.11 0.41
CA ILE A 18 -0.28 -10.73 0.95
C ILE A 18 0.52 -11.38 -0.18
N VAL A 19 -0.12 -12.22 -1.00
CA VAL A 19 0.53 -12.91 -2.11
C VAL A 19 1.02 -11.90 -3.15
N ALA A 20 0.22 -10.90 -3.50
CA ALA A 20 0.60 -9.83 -4.42
C ALA A 20 1.84 -9.07 -3.93
N GLY A 21 1.87 -8.68 -2.65
CA GLY A 21 2.98 -7.96 -2.04
C GLY A 21 4.27 -8.76 -2.06
N TYR A 22 4.26 -10.02 -1.57
CA TYR A 22 5.46 -10.86 -1.64
C TYR A 22 5.91 -11.14 -3.08
N TRP A 23 4.97 -11.46 -3.97
CA TRP A 23 5.28 -11.80 -5.37
C TRP A 23 5.85 -10.63 -6.16
N ALA A 24 5.25 -9.43 -6.05
CA ALA A 24 5.69 -8.25 -6.77
C ALA A 24 6.91 -7.60 -6.09
N GLY A 25 6.95 -7.56 -4.75
CA GLY A 25 8.10 -7.06 -3.99
C GLY A 25 9.39 -7.81 -4.32
N TRP A 26 9.32 -9.15 -4.34
CA TRP A 26 10.44 -9.99 -4.77
C TRP A 26 10.89 -9.67 -6.20
N ARG A 27 9.95 -9.44 -7.12
CA ARG A 27 10.28 -9.11 -8.51
C ARG A 27 10.92 -7.73 -8.65
N PHE A 28 10.47 -6.74 -7.88
CA PHE A 28 11.11 -5.42 -7.83
C PHE A 28 12.59 -5.52 -7.43
N ILE A 29 12.89 -6.29 -6.39
CA ILE A 29 14.26 -6.50 -5.92
C ILE A 29 15.06 -7.30 -6.95
N LYS A 30 14.55 -8.44 -7.39
CA LYS A 30 15.29 -9.39 -8.22
C LYS A 30 15.56 -8.86 -9.63
N HIS A 31 14.57 -8.25 -10.26
CA HIS A 31 14.66 -7.85 -11.68
C HIS A 31 15.14 -6.41 -11.84
N TYR A 32 14.72 -5.51 -10.96
CA TYR A 32 14.96 -4.07 -11.13
C TYR A 32 15.91 -3.47 -10.10
N ARG A 33 16.30 -4.24 -9.07
CA ARG A 33 17.08 -3.75 -7.92
C ARG A 33 16.46 -2.50 -7.29
N ASN A 34 15.13 -2.43 -7.32
CA ASN A 34 14.38 -1.33 -6.74
C ASN A 34 14.02 -1.72 -5.30
N TYR A 35 14.92 -1.42 -4.37
CA TYR A 35 14.78 -1.79 -2.96
C TYR A 35 13.70 -0.97 -2.25
N LEU A 36 13.50 0.30 -2.64
CA LEU A 36 12.48 1.17 -2.06
C LEU A 36 11.08 0.56 -2.19
N ILE A 37 10.67 0.27 -3.43
CA ILE A 37 9.35 -0.34 -3.69
C ILE A 37 9.33 -1.80 -3.24
N GLY A 38 10.41 -2.53 -3.49
CA GLY A 38 10.47 -3.96 -3.17
C GLY A 38 10.31 -4.27 -1.68
N ILE A 39 10.98 -3.51 -0.81
CA ILE A 39 10.86 -3.66 0.64
C ILE A 39 9.50 -3.17 1.13
N GLU A 40 9.00 -2.03 0.61
CA GLU A 40 7.66 -1.54 0.94
C GLU A 40 6.57 -2.59 0.66
N TRP A 41 6.66 -3.29 -0.47
CA TRP A 41 5.72 -4.36 -0.81
C TRP A 41 5.77 -5.51 0.20
N PHE A 42 6.95 -5.85 0.71
CA PHE A 42 7.09 -6.81 1.80
C PHE A 42 6.55 -6.29 3.12
N ILE A 43 6.69 -4.99 3.41
CA ILE A 43 6.12 -4.36 4.59
C ILE A 43 4.59 -4.46 4.56
N VAL A 44 3.95 -4.09 3.45
CA VAL A 44 2.49 -4.22 3.27
C VAL A 44 2.04 -5.68 3.41
N ALA A 45 2.73 -6.62 2.75
CA ALA A 45 2.39 -8.04 2.85
C ALA A 45 2.59 -8.59 4.27
N THR A 46 3.63 -8.16 4.97
CA THR A 46 3.91 -8.58 6.35
C THR A 46 2.89 -7.96 7.32
N SER A 47 2.43 -6.74 7.05
CA SER A 47 1.31 -6.11 7.76
C SER A 47 0.06 -6.97 7.65
N GLY A 48 -0.37 -7.27 6.41
CA GLY A 48 -1.52 -8.14 6.15
C GLY A 48 -1.38 -9.52 6.79
N LEU A 49 -0.20 -10.15 6.71
CA LEU A 49 0.02 -11.45 7.34
C LEU A 49 -0.14 -11.40 8.88
N ASN A 50 0.37 -10.36 9.53
CA ASN A 50 0.20 -10.21 10.98
C ASN A 50 -1.25 -9.90 11.33
N PHE A 51 -1.92 -9.08 10.51
CA PHE A 51 -3.34 -8.77 10.67
C PHE A 51 -4.22 -10.02 10.51
N LEU A 52 -3.94 -10.87 9.52
CA LEU A 52 -4.60 -12.15 9.31
C LEU A 52 -4.45 -13.08 10.51
N VAL A 53 -3.20 -13.25 10.97
CA VAL A 53 -2.91 -14.12 12.12
C VAL A 53 -3.58 -13.60 13.39
N TRP A 54 -3.60 -12.28 13.57
CA TRP A 54 -4.33 -11.65 14.66
C TRP A 54 -5.84 -11.93 14.57
N ALA A 55 -6.45 -11.64 13.42
CA ALA A 55 -7.89 -11.80 13.20
C ALA A 55 -8.36 -13.26 13.37
N LEU A 56 -7.53 -14.23 13.00
CA LEU A 56 -7.85 -15.66 13.17
C LEU A 56 -7.61 -16.19 14.59
N ARG A 57 -6.70 -15.58 15.35
CA ARG A 57 -6.30 -16.08 16.67
C ARG A 57 -7.11 -15.48 17.81
N PHE A 58 -7.57 -14.25 17.65
CA PHE A 58 -8.19 -13.46 18.72
C PHE A 58 -9.66 -13.15 18.47
N THR A 59 -10.35 -13.98 17.68
CA THR A 59 -11.78 -13.85 17.36
C THR A 59 -12.66 -13.75 18.61
N ASP A 60 -12.34 -14.54 19.63
CA ASP A 60 -13.14 -14.65 20.86
C ASP A 60 -12.62 -13.78 22.02
N ASP A 61 -11.48 -13.09 21.83
CA ASP A 61 -10.84 -12.25 22.87
C ASP A 61 -10.17 -11.01 22.25
N PRO A 62 -10.96 -9.95 21.94
CA PRO A 62 -10.47 -8.73 21.32
C PRO A 62 -9.44 -7.97 22.17
N GLU A 63 -9.59 -7.99 23.51
CA GLU A 63 -8.68 -7.30 24.43
C GLU A 63 -7.28 -7.93 24.39
N ALA A 64 -7.19 -9.26 24.51
CA ALA A 64 -5.92 -9.97 24.34
C ALA A 64 -5.36 -9.79 22.93
N GLY A 65 -6.23 -9.69 21.93
CA GLY A 65 -5.88 -9.36 20.56
C GLY A 65 -5.17 -8.01 20.44
N MET A 66 -5.73 -6.94 21.00
CA MET A 66 -5.13 -5.60 20.92
C MET A 66 -3.79 -5.50 21.67
N ALA A 67 -3.61 -6.31 22.72
CA ALA A 67 -2.35 -6.43 23.45
C ALA A 67 -1.29 -7.29 22.72
N SER A 68 -1.66 -7.99 21.64
CA SER A 68 -0.78 -8.93 20.96
C SER A 68 0.34 -8.25 20.16
N PRO A 69 1.53 -8.87 20.06
CA PRO A 69 2.58 -8.40 19.16
C PRO A 69 2.15 -8.34 17.69
N GLN A 70 1.29 -9.27 17.25
CA GLN A 70 0.76 -9.32 15.89
C GLN A 70 -0.02 -8.06 15.54
N TYR A 71 -0.92 -7.64 16.44
CA TYR A 71 -1.68 -6.40 16.26
C TYR A 71 -0.75 -5.18 16.22
N ALA A 72 0.21 -5.10 17.14
CA ALA A 72 1.17 -3.99 17.17
C ALA A 72 2.02 -3.89 15.89
N VAL A 73 2.48 -5.02 15.36
CA VAL A 73 3.25 -5.08 14.11
C VAL A 73 2.40 -4.70 12.90
N ALA A 74 1.17 -5.22 12.81
CA ALA A 74 0.25 -4.87 11.73
C ALA A 74 -0.05 -3.36 11.72
N PHE A 75 -0.41 -2.79 12.87
CA PHE A 75 -0.69 -1.35 12.97
C PHE A 75 0.52 -0.48 12.67
N PHE A 76 1.71 -0.88 13.15
CA PHE A 76 2.95 -0.17 12.85
C PHE A 76 3.25 -0.15 11.35
N PHE A 77 3.15 -1.30 10.68
CA PHE A 77 3.43 -1.38 9.25
C PHE A 77 2.34 -0.72 8.39
N ASP A 78 1.06 -0.75 8.80
CA ASP A 78 0.00 0.05 8.17
C ASP A 78 0.33 1.55 8.25
N ALA A 79 0.64 2.05 9.45
CA ALA A 79 0.98 3.46 9.66
C ALA A 79 2.26 3.86 8.90
N PHE A 80 3.28 2.99 8.88
CA PHE A 80 4.49 3.17 8.07
C PHE A 80 4.14 3.33 6.58
N SER A 81 3.30 2.43 6.07
CA SER A 81 2.97 2.35 4.64
C SER A 81 2.14 3.55 4.21
N ARG A 82 1.10 3.91 4.98
CA ARG A 82 0.23 5.05 4.70
C ARG A 82 0.93 6.40 4.85
N SER A 83 1.93 6.48 5.73
CA SER A 83 2.68 7.71 5.96
C SER A 83 3.69 7.98 4.85
N ILE A 84 4.70 7.12 4.72
CA ILE A 84 5.89 7.34 3.89
C ILE A 84 6.10 6.21 2.87
N GLY A 85 5.59 4.99 3.12
CA GLY A 85 5.75 3.81 2.28
C GLY A 85 5.11 3.89 0.89
N ILE A 86 3.79 3.75 0.83
CA ILE A 86 2.99 3.87 -0.39
C ILE A 86 2.95 5.32 -0.91
N THR A 87 3.57 6.28 -0.21
CA THR A 87 3.68 7.67 -0.64
C THR A 87 5.09 7.98 -1.18
N LEU A 88 6.01 8.43 -0.32
CA LEU A 88 7.33 8.91 -0.70
C LEU A 88 8.23 7.79 -1.23
N LEU A 89 8.29 6.63 -0.55
CA LEU A 89 9.06 5.45 -0.98
C LEU A 89 8.60 5.01 -2.38
N LEU A 90 7.29 4.93 -2.58
CA LEU A 90 6.68 4.61 -3.87
C LEU A 90 7.07 5.64 -4.95
N VAL A 91 6.87 6.93 -4.70
CA VAL A 91 7.16 8.00 -5.67
C VAL A 91 8.63 7.97 -6.07
N VAL A 92 9.54 7.98 -5.09
CA VAL A 92 11.00 7.96 -5.34
C VAL A 92 11.40 6.68 -6.08
N GLY A 93 10.82 5.54 -5.71
CA GLY A 93 11.04 4.30 -6.42
C GLY A 93 10.58 4.33 -7.88
N LEU A 94 9.44 4.96 -8.18
CA LEU A 94 8.91 5.12 -9.53
C LEU A 94 9.67 6.17 -10.36
N MET A 95 10.41 7.07 -9.71
CA MET A 95 11.29 8.02 -10.42
C MET A 95 12.40 7.32 -11.21
N ALA A 96 12.74 6.07 -10.90
CA ALA A 96 13.67 5.27 -11.69
C ALA A 96 13.21 5.07 -13.14
N VAL A 97 11.90 4.92 -13.38
CA VAL A 97 11.32 4.66 -14.71
C VAL A 97 10.59 5.86 -15.32
N THR A 98 10.36 6.91 -14.53
CA THR A 98 9.72 8.14 -15.03
C THR A 98 10.74 9.25 -15.30
N HIS A 99 11.72 9.39 -14.41
CA HIS A 99 12.71 10.47 -14.43
C HIS A 99 14.15 9.96 -14.62
N ARG A 100 14.35 8.64 -14.68
CA ARG A 100 15.68 7.99 -14.69
C ARG A 100 16.53 8.35 -13.46
N TYR A 101 15.87 8.69 -12.36
CA TYR A 101 16.51 8.99 -11.09
C TYR A 101 16.62 7.73 -10.25
N LYS A 102 17.84 7.35 -9.87
CA LYS A 102 18.10 6.31 -8.87
C LYS A 102 18.58 6.99 -7.60
N ALA A 103 17.88 6.77 -6.49
CA ALA A 103 18.26 7.29 -5.20
C ALA A 103 19.63 6.73 -4.78
N SER A 104 20.41 7.55 -4.08
CA SER A 104 21.63 7.06 -3.43
C SER A 104 21.26 6.27 -2.18
N LEU A 105 22.15 5.37 -1.73
CA LEU A 105 21.92 4.58 -0.51
C LEU A 105 21.59 5.46 0.71
N ALA A 106 22.22 6.63 0.83
CA ALA A 106 21.93 7.57 1.92
C ALA A 106 20.49 8.11 1.86
N VAL A 107 19.98 8.42 0.66
CA VAL A 107 18.59 8.85 0.47
C VAL A 107 17.64 7.69 0.76
N GLU A 108 17.94 6.49 0.27
CA GLU A 108 17.12 5.31 0.53
C GLU A 108 16.99 5.02 2.03
N VAL A 109 18.12 4.95 2.73
CA VAL A 109 18.16 4.75 4.19
C VAL A 109 17.47 5.90 4.92
N GLY A 110 17.68 7.14 4.51
CA GLY A 110 17.04 8.31 5.11
C GLY A 110 15.51 8.26 5.03
N ILE A 111 14.97 7.86 3.88
CA ILE A 111 13.53 7.70 3.70
C ILE A 111 12.99 6.55 4.56
N PHE A 112 13.70 5.41 4.64
CA PHE A 112 13.30 4.31 5.52
C PHE A 112 13.30 4.72 7.00
N VAL A 113 14.33 5.43 7.46
CA VAL A 113 14.40 5.94 8.84
C VAL A 113 13.25 6.90 9.12
N LEU A 114 12.94 7.80 8.19
CA LEU A 114 11.79 8.69 8.30
C LEU A 114 10.47 7.89 8.39
N ALA A 115 10.31 6.88 7.53
CA ALA A 115 9.13 6.02 7.51
C ALA A 115 8.97 5.24 8.82
N ILE A 116 10.07 4.71 9.39
CA ILE A 116 10.07 4.07 10.71
C ILE A 116 9.62 5.08 11.77
N GLY A 117 10.20 6.28 11.79
CA GLY A 117 9.84 7.32 12.74
C GLY A 117 8.36 7.72 12.67
N CYS A 118 7.85 7.95 11.46
CA CYS A 118 6.44 8.23 11.21
C CYS A 118 5.54 7.06 11.63
N GLY A 119 5.89 5.83 11.25
CA GLY A 119 5.16 4.63 11.65
C GLY A 119 5.11 4.47 13.18
N LEU A 120 6.23 4.66 13.90
CA LEU A 120 6.28 4.58 15.36
C LEU A 120 5.44 5.67 16.03
N TYR A 121 5.49 6.89 15.50
CA TYR A 121 4.70 8.00 16.02
C TYR A 121 3.20 7.83 15.79
N LEU A 122 2.80 7.46 14.57
CA LEU A 122 1.41 7.35 14.16
C LEU A 122 0.75 6.03 14.61
N SER A 123 1.54 5.03 14.99
CA SER A 123 1.05 3.76 15.57
C SER A 123 0.93 3.78 17.09
N GLN A 124 1.07 4.93 17.75
CA GLN A 124 0.87 5.04 19.19
C GLN A 124 -0.56 4.65 19.60
N PRO A 125 -0.78 4.04 20.78
CA PRO A 125 -2.09 3.56 21.22
C PRO A 125 -3.22 4.59 21.09
N LYS A 126 -2.95 5.86 21.44
CA LYS A 126 -3.90 6.98 21.35
C LYS A 126 -4.43 7.28 19.94
N TYR A 127 -3.81 6.75 18.89
CA TYR A 127 -4.23 6.92 17.49
C TYR A 127 -4.80 5.63 16.88
N ARG A 128 -4.88 4.54 17.64
CA ARG A 128 -5.40 3.25 17.14
C ARG A 128 -6.91 3.12 17.29
N GLU A 129 -7.46 3.80 18.31
CA GLU A 129 -8.89 3.80 18.60
C GLU A 129 -9.62 4.67 17.56
N HIS A 130 -10.58 4.05 16.87
CA HIS A 130 -11.47 4.71 15.92
C HIS A 130 -12.83 5.03 16.53
N VAL A 131 -13.05 4.61 17.78
CA VAL A 131 -14.31 4.70 18.50
C VAL A 131 -14.01 5.18 19.91
N ASP A 132 -14.80 6.12 20.43
CA ASP A 132 -14.67 6.61 21.80
C ASP A 132 -15.40 5.71 22.81
N ALA A 133 -15.36 6.07 24.10
CA ALA A 133 -16.03 5.33 25.15
C ALA A 133 -17.57 5.26 25.00
N ASN A 134 -18.16 6.09 24.13
CA ASN A 134 -19.60 6.14 23.87
C ASN A 134 -20.00 5.39 22.59
N GLY A 135 -19.04 4.78 21.87
CA GLY A 135 -19.31 4.13 20.59
C GLY A 135 -19.27 5.09 19.39
N GLU A 136 -18.84 6.35 19.57
CA GLU A 136 -18.82 7.34 18.49
C GLU A 136 -17.46 7.36 17.76
N PHE A 137 -17.50 7.59 16.44
CA PHE A 137 -16.29 7.62 15.61
C PHE A 137 -15.35 8.79 15.99
N VAL A 138 -14.08 8.47 16.23
CA VAL A 138 -13.05 9.45 16.60
C VAL A 138 -12.20 9.83 15.39
N LEU A 139 -12.32 11.09 14.97
CA LEU A 139 -11.45 11.67 13.97
C LEU A 139 -10.17 12.23 14.61
N HIS A 140 -9.06 11.52 14.42
CA HIS A 140 -7.72 12.03 14.74
C HIS A 140 -7.26 13.03 13.67
N GLN A 141 -7.76 14.27 13.73
CA GLN A 141 -7.61 15.27 12.67
C GLN A 141 -6.17 15.44 12.15
N GLY A 142 -5.17 15.43 13.04
CA GLY A 142 -3.75 15.53 12.65
C GLY A 142 -3.29 14.36 11.78
N PRO A 143 -3.23 13.13 12.32
CA PRO A 143 -2.92 11.91 11.55
C PRO A 143 -3.76 11.76 10.27
N ALA A 144 -5.07 11.93 10.36
CA ALA A 144 -5.99 11.80 9.24
C ALA A 144 -5.63 12.78 8.10
N THR A 145 -5.41 14.06 8.43
CA THR A 145 -5.02 15.08 7.44
C THR A 145 -3.67 14.74 6.82
N PHE A 146 -2.71 14.29 7.63
CA PHE A 146 -1.39 13.90 7.14
C PHE A 146 -1.45 12.74 6.14
N PHE A 147 -2.19 11.67 6.46
CA PHE A 147 -2.39 10.54 5.55
C PHE A 147 -3.10 10.95 4.27
N LEU A 148 -4.17 11.76 4.36
CA LEU A 148 -4.91 12.21 3.20
C LEU A 148 -4.06 13.10 2.28
N VAL A 149 -3.35 14.08 2.83
CA VAL A 149 -2.46 14.95 2.03
C VAL A 149 -1.36 14.13 1.36
N GLY A 150 -0.73 13.20 2.08
CA GLY A 150 0.24 12.27 1.52
C GLY A 150 -0.33 11.43 0.37
N ASN A 151 -1.54 10.90 0.55
CA ASN A 151 -2.26 10.16 -0.49
C ASN A 151 -2.57 11.03 -1.72
N LEU A 152 -3.08 12.25 -1.55
CA LEU A 152 -3.43 13.15 -2.65
C LEU A 152 -2.21 13.61 -3.45
N LEU A 153 -1.10 13.94 -2.77
CA LEU A 153 0.15 14.27 -3.46
C LEU A 153 0.69 13.08 -4.26
N THR A 154 0.57 11.87 -3.69
CA THR A 154 0.93 10.63 -4.38
C THR A 154 0.02 10.39 -5.58
N LEU A 155 -1.30 10.62 -5.45
CA LEU A 155 -2.26 10.51 -6.53
C LEU A 155 -1.89 11.44 -7.71
N LEU A 156 -1.48 12.67 -7.45
CA LEU A 156 -1.01 13.58 -8.51
C LEU A 156 0.15 12.98 -9.31
N PHE A 157 1.12 12.38 -8.61
CA PHE A 157 2.23 11.69 -9.25
C PHE A 157 1.76 10.44 -10.03
N LEU A 158 0.81 9.69 -9.51
CA LEU A 158 0.26 8.49 -10.14
C LEU A 158 -0.61 8.81 -11.37
N VAL A 159 -1.29 9.96 -11.40
CA VAL A 159 -1.95 10.50 -12.60
C VAL A 159 -0.90 10.79 -13.67
N TYR A 160 0.22 11.39 -13.29
CA TYR A 160 1.36 11.59 -14.19
C TYR A 160 1.94 10.24 -14.68
N LEU A 161 2.11 9.24 -13.81
CA LEU A 161 2.54 7.89 -14.18
C LEU A 161 1.57 7.26 -15.19
N ALA A 162 0.26 7.34 -14.94
CA ALA A 162 -0.76 6.83 -15.84
C ALA A 162 -0.71 7.51 -17.21
N LYS A 163 -0.50 8.83 -17.25
CA LYS A 163 -0.25 9.56 -18.51
C LYS A 163 0.98 8.99 -19.24
N ARG A 164 2.11 8.83 -18.55
CA ARG A 164 3.34 8.26 -19.14
C ARG A 164 3.12 6.87 -19.71
N LEU A 165 2.36 6.02 -19.01
CA LEU A 165 1.98 4.69 -19.48
C LEU A 165 1.14 4.75 -20.76
N ARG A 166 0.18 5.68 -20.82
CA ARG A 166 -0.63 5.89 -22.02
C ARG A 166 0.22 6.38 -23.19
N ASP A 167 1.18 7.27 -22.95
CA ASP A 167 2.06 7.83 -23.99
C ASP A 167 2.96 6.77 -24.65
N ILE A 168 3.29 5.68 -23.93
CA ILE A 168 4.03 4.53 -24.48
C ILE A 168 3.12 3.42 -25.05
N GLY A 169 1.80 3.66 -25.13
CA GLY A 169 0.83 2.71 -25.65
C GLY A 169 0.32 1.65 -24.65
N ALA A 170 0.76 1.70 -23.39
CA ALA A 170 0.34 0.76 -22.33
C ALA A 170 -1.01 1.14 -21.71
N THR A 171 -2.03 1.37 -22.55
CA THR A 171 -3.32 1.97 -22.16
C THR A 171 -4.08 1.17 -21.10
N ARG A 172 -4.08 -0.17 -21.16
CA ARG A 172 -4.75 -1.00 -20.14
C ARG A 172 -4.14 -0.79 -18.75
N THR A 173 -2.81 -0.81 -18.68
CA THR A 173 -2.06 -0.57 -17.44
C THR A 173 -2.24 0.87 -16.96
N ALA A 174 -2.30 1.85 -17.86
CA ALA A 174 -2.58 3.25 -17.51
C ALA A 174 -3.97 3.40 -16.85
N VAL A 175 -5.01 2.83 -17.46
CA VAL A 175 -6.39 2.87 -16.93
C VAL A 175 -6.47 2.14 -15.60
N ALA A 176 -5.88 0.95 -15.49
CA ALA A 176 -5.83 0.20 -14.24
C ALA A 176 -5.13 1.01 -13.14
N THR A 177 -3.97 1.63 -13.46
CA THR A 177 -3.21 2.46 -12.52
C THR A 177 -4.06 3.62 -12.00
N LEU A 178 -4.76 4.33 -12.90
CA LEU A 178 -5.63 5.42 -12.49
C LEU A 178 -6.80 4.93 -11.62
N ALA A 179 -7.47 3.85 -12.04
CA ALA A 179 -8.61 3.30 -11.33
C ALA A 179 -8.26 2.84 -9.91
N VAL A 180 -7.17 2.08 -9.73
CA VAL A 180 -6.76 1.61 -8.40
C VAL A 180 -6.26 2.76 -7.52
N SER A 181 -5.63 3.79 -8.11
CA SER A 181 -5.17 4.96 -7.35
C SER A 181 -6.36 5.79 -6.85
N LEU A 182 -7.38 5.99 -7.67
CA LEU A 182 -8.61 6.67 -7.26
C LEU A 182 -9.37 5.86 -6.20
N ALA A 183 -9.44 4.53 -6.36
CA ALA A 183 -10.03 3.66 -5.35
C ALA A 183 -9.26 3.72 -4.02
N ALA A 184 -7.92 3.80 -4.05
CA ALA A 184 -7.11 3.95 -2.86
C ALA A 184 -7.32 5.31 -2.18
N THR A 185 -7.58 6.38 -2.94
CA THR A 185 -7.99 7.68 -2.38
C THR A 185 -9.38 7.60 -1.75
N VAL A 186 -10.32 6.86 -2.33
CA VAL A 186 -11.61 6.59 -1.69
C VAL A 186 -11.41 5.85 -0.36
N VAL A 187 -10.55 4.82 -0.33
CA VAL A 187 -10.18 4.14 0.92
C VAL A 187 -9.60 5.13 1.93
N ALA A 188 -8.68 6.01 1.55
CA ALA A 188 -8.10 6.99 2.47
C ALA A 188 -9.14 7.97 3.04
N LEU A 189 -10.10 8.41 2.22
CA LEU A 189 -11.20 9.27 2.65
C LEU A 189 -12.12 8.54 3.63
N THR A 190 -12.49 7.30 3.33
CA THR A 190 -13.42 6.53 4.16
C THR A 190 -12.77 5.86 5.37
N TYR A 191 -11.45 5.73 5.39
CA TYR A 191 -10.70 5.24 6.55
C TYR A 191 -10.88 6.20 7.73
N ASP A 192 -10.56 7.48 7.49
CA ASP A 192 -10.37 8.45 8.57
C ASP A 192 -11.45 9.55 8.63
N PHE A 193 -11.99 10.02 7.49
CA PHE A 193 -12.89 11.20 7.47
C PHE A 193 -14.36 10.87 7.30
N PHE A 194 -14.66 9.89 6.45
CA PHE A 194 -16.02 9.57 6.03
C PHE A 194 -16.27 8.06 6.16
N PRO A 195 -16.29 7.52 7.39
CA PRO A 195 -16.60 6.12 7.60
C PRO A 195 -17.95 5.76 6.99
N LEU A 196 -18.09 4.51 6.57
CA LEU A 196 -19.37 4.01 6.08
C LEU A 196 -20.42 4.11 7.21
N PRO A 197 -21.71 4.32 6.88
CA PRO A 197 -22.76 4.34 7.89
C PRO A 197 -22.79 3.02 8.67
N ASP A 198 -22.96 3.11 9.98
CA ASP A 198 -23.00 1.96 10.90
C ASP A 198 -24.11 0.94 10.53
N SER A 199 -25.19 1.40 9.89
CA SER A 199 -26.25 0.55 9.34
C SER A 199 -25.84 -0.32 8.14
N VAL A 200 -24.68 -0.04 7.54
CA VAL A 200 -24.12 -0.73 6.38
C VAL A 200 -22.88 -1.52 6.74
N ASP A 201 -21.97 -0.92 7.52
CA ASP A 201 -20.70 -1.51 7.94
C ASP A 201 -20.48 -1.09 9.41
N PRO A 202 -20.70 -1.99 10.38
CA PRO A 202 -20.59 -1.64 11.79
C PRO A 202 -19.21 -1.08 12.11
N ILE A 203 -19.17 -0.01 12.90
CA ILE A 203 -17.92 0.74 13.11
C ILE A 203 -16.88 -0.02 13.94
N GLU A 204 -17.31 -1.03 14.69
CA GLU A 204 -16.49 -1.84 15.59
C GLU A 204 -15.55 -2.78 14.83
N ASP A 205 -16.05 -3.44 13.78
CA ASP A 205 -15.33 -4.49 13.04
C ASP A 205 -15.08 -4.13 11.57
N ARG A 206 -15.86 -3.21 10.99
CA ARG A 206 -15.70 -2.63 9.64
C ARG A 206 -15.38 -3.65 8.53
N PRO A 207 -16.05 -4.82 8.45
CA PRO A 207 -15.65 -5.91 7.57
C PRO A 207 -15.73 -5.56 6.09
N LEU A 208 -16.69 -4.73 5.67
CA LEU A 208 -16.82 -4.30 4.28
C LEU A 208 -15.72 -3.32 3.90
N PHE A 209 -15.45 -2.35 4.77
CA PHE A 209 -14.35 -1.42 4.59
C PHE A 209 -13.02 -2.15 4.44
N TYR A 210 -12.68 -3.06 5.36
CA TYR A 210 -11.42 -3.80 5.28
C TYR A 210 -11.35 -4.69 4.05
N THR A 211 -12.44 -5.39 3.69
CA THR A 211 -12.49 -6.18 2.45
C THR A 211 -12.20 -5.33 1.22
N PHE A 212 -12.81 -4.15 1.13
CA PHE A 212 -12.58 -3.22 0.02
C PHE A 212 -11.15 -2.68 0.03
N ALA A 213 -10.66 -2.23 1.19
CA ALA A 213 -9.33 -1.68 1.36
C ALA A 213 -8.24 -2.69 0.94
N LEU A 214 -8.30 -3.91 1.49
CA LEU A 214 -7.35 -4.99 1.20
C LEU A 214 -7.39 -5.39 -0.28
N THR A 215 -8.58 -5.42 -0.89
CA THR A 215 -8.73 -5.68 -2.33
C THR A 215 -8.05 -4.59 -3.15
N VAL A 216 -8.32 -3.31 -2.84
CA VAL A 216 -7.73 -2.17 -3.55
C VAL A 216 -6.21 -2.17 -3.39
N TRP A 217 -5.70 -2.36 -2.18
CA TRP A 217 -4.26 -2.42 -1.91
C TRP A 217 -3.61 -3.59 -2.64
N GLY A 218 -4.21 -4.79 -2.62
CA GLY A 218 -3.70 -5.93 -3.39
C GLY A 218 -3.63 -5.67 -4.90
N LEU A 219 -4.68 -5.07 -5.47
CA LEU A 219 -4.69 -4.66 -6.87
C LEU A 219 -3.66 -3.57 -7.17
N GLN A 220 -3.45 -2.65 -6.23
CA GLN A 220 -2.47 -1.59 -6.33
C GLN A 220 -1.05 -2.16 -6.42
N LEU A 221 -0.70 -3.12 -5.55
CA LEU A 221 0.60 -3.78 -5.52
C LEU A 221 0.94 -4.45 -6.87
N LEU A 222 -0.04 -5.08 -7.51
CA LEU A 222 0.13 -5.70 -8.84
C LEU A 222 0.18 -4.68 -9.96
N THR A 223 -0.76 -3.72 -9.94
CA THR A 223 -0.92 -2.75 -11.03
C THR A 223 0.30 -1.86 -11.16
N TYR A 224 0.84 -1.38 -10.04
CA TYR A 224 2.03 -0.53 -10.06
C TYR A 224 3.28 -1.32 -10.46
N TYR A 225 3.38 -2.60 -10.12
CA TYR A 225 4.42 -3.49 -10.66
C TYR A 225 4.35 -3.59 -12.19
N PHE A 226 3.16 -3.85 -12.74
CA PHE A 226 3.00 -3.93 -14.20
C PHE A 226 3.24 -2.57 -14.88
N GLY A 227 2.86 -1.47 -14.25
CA GLY A 227 3.16 -0.11 -14.71
C GLY A 227 4.66 0.16 -14.75
N TYR A 228 5.36 -0.16 -13.67
CA TYR A 228 6.82 -0.02 -13.59
C TYR A 228 7.50 -0.83 -14.71
N ARG A 229 7.14 -2.12 -14.85
CA ARG A 229 7.71 -3.00 -15.87
C ARG A 229 7.51 -2.43 -17.27
N ALA A 230 6.29 -1.97 -17.61
CA ALA A 230 6.00 -1.45 -18.93
C ALA A 230 6.88 -0.24 -19.29
N LEU A 231 7.09 0.68 -18.34
CA LEU A 231 7.98 1.82 -18.55
C LEU A 231 9.45 1.40 -18.63
N HIS A 232 9.89 0.50 -17.76
CA HIS A 232 11.25 -0.02 -17.80
C HIS A 232 11.58 -0.71 -19.14
N ASP A 233 10.71 -1.62 -19.60
CA ASP A 233 10.90 -2.36 -20.84
C ASP A 233 10.94 -1.41 -22.04
N HIS A 234 10.10 -0.38 -22.05
CA HIS A 234 10.11 0.68 -23.06
C HIS A 234 11.43 1.48 -23.05
N ASP A 235 11.93 1.86 -21.88
CA ASP A 235 13.20 2.61 -21.74
C ASP A 235 14.41 1.78 -22.16
N VAL A 236 14.42 0.47 -21.86
CA VAL A 236 15.44 -0.47 -22.33
C VAL A 236 15.39 -0.61 -23.84
N ALA A 237 14.19 -0.78 -24.43
CA ALA A 237 14.02 -0.93 -25.87
C ALA A 237 14.50 0.30 -26.66
N ARG A 238 14.38 1.51 -26.09
CA ARG A 238 14.89 2.75 -26.68
C ARG A 238 16.39 2.98 -26.46
N GLY A 239 17.09 2.03 -25.83
CA GLY A 239 18.51 2.16 -25.51
C GLY A 239 18.81 3.25 -24.47
N ALA A 240 17.80 3.73 -23.75
CA ALA A 240 17.95 4.71 -22.68
C ALA A 240 18.49 4.08 -21.39
N ALA A 241 18.54 2.74 -21.30
CA ALA A 241 19.14 2.00 -20.21
C ALA A 241 20.66 1.76 -20.40
N PRO A 242 21.46 1.77 -19.31
CA PRO A 242 22.90 1.51 -19.36
C PRO A 242 23.21 0.11 -19.93
N ALA A 243 24.33 -0.01 -20.65
CA ALA A 243 24.67 -1.16 -21.51
C ALA A 243 24.61 -2.55 -20.85
N HIS A 244 24.75 -2.65 -19.52
CA HIS A 244 24.71 -3.92 -18.79
C HIS A 244 23.30 -4.54 -18.68
N GLU A 245 22.22 -3.76 -18.85
CA GLU A 245 20.83 -4.28 -18.85
C GLU A 245 20.42 -4.83 -20.23
N ARG A 246 21.04 -4.36 -21.32
CA ARG A 246 20.74 -4.83 -22.70
C ARG A 246 21.12 -6.31 -22.92
N SER A 247 22.20 -6.80 -22.31
CA SER A 247 22.65 -8.18 -22.48
C SER A 247 21.76 -9.22 -21.79
N ARG A 248 20.90 -8.82 -20.85
CA ARG A 248 19.93 -9.72 -20.19
C ARG A 248 18.60 -9.79 -20.93
N ALA A 249 18.12 -8.70 -21.51
CA ALA A 249 16.88 -8.68 -22.29
C ALA A 249 16.96 -9.54 -23.57
N VAL A 250 18.16 -9.76 -24.12
CA VAL A 250 18.39 -10.66 -25.27
C VAL A 250 18.40 -12.15 -24.86
N ARG A 251 18.44 -12.45 -23.56
CA ARG A 251 18.58 -13.82 -23.02
C ARG A 251 17.37 -14.32 -22.21
N ALA A 252 16.32 -13.51 -22.07
CA ALA A 252 15.08 -13.86 -21.39
C ALA A 252 13.95 -13.94 -22.42
#